data_AF-A0A7C9CJF6-F1
#
_entry.id   AF-A0A7C9CJF6-F1
#
_cell.length_a   1.000
_cell.length_b   1.000
_cell.length_c   1.000
_cell.angle_alpha   90.00
_cell.angle_beta   90.00
_cell.angle_gamma   90.00
#
_symmetry.space_group_name_H-M   'P 1'
#
loop_
_entity.id
_entity.type
_entity.pdbx_description
1 polymer ?
#
loop_
_entity_poly.entity_id
_entity_poly.type
_entity_poly.pdbx_seq_one_letter_code
_entity_poly.pdbx_strand_id
1 'polypeptide(L)'
;MRGGELWQLGQLLTRRLTQTDKKVVTRRCFASDAGLKKTVLYDFHVANGAKMVPFAGWRMPIQYKDSIMDSTINCRENGSLFDVSHMCGLSLKGKDCIPFLEKLLVGDIAGLAPGT
;
A
#
# COMPACT_ATOMS: atom_id res chain seq x y z
N MET A 1 39.52 -53.06 -4.26
CA MET A 1 38.66 -52.22 -3.39
C MET A 1 39.33 -50.87 -3.21
N ARG A 2 38.90 -49.82 -3.94
CA ARG A 2 39.23 -48.39 -3.74
C ARG A 2 38.62 -47.64 -4.93
N GLY A 3 37.52 -46.90 -4.72
CA GLY A 3 36.85 -46.19 -5.82
C GLY A 3 35.56 -45.43 -5.49
N GLY A 4 35.05 -45.49 -4.25
CA GLY A 4 33.79 -44.83 -3.87
C GLY A 4 33.92 -43.41 -3.31
N GLU A 5 35.10 -43.01 -2.83
CA GLU A 5 35.23 -41.80 -1.97
C GLU A 5 35.32 -40.48 -2.75
N LEU A 6 35.85 -40.48 -3.98
CA LEU A 6 35.98 -39.24 -4.78
C LEU A 6 34.64 -38.73 -5.34
N TRP A 7 33.68 -39.62 -5.60
CA TRP A 7 32.35 -39.21 -6.11
C TRP A 7 31.45 -38.64 -5.01
N GLN A 8 31.61 -39.07 -3.76
CA GLN A 8 30.84 -38.55 -2.62
C GLN A 8 31.32 -37.16 -2.17
N LEU A 9 32.63 -36.90 -2.26
CA LEU A 9 33.22 -35.58 -1.96
C LEU A 9 32.77 -34.50 -2.95
N GLY A 10 32.68 -34.84 -4.25
CA GLY A 10 32.16 -33.93 -5.27
C GLY A 10 30.70 -33.53 -5.00
N GLN A 11 29.85 -34.48 -4.62
CA GLN A 11 28.45 -34.20 -4.29
C GLN A 11 28.28 -33.40 -3.00
N LEU A 12 29.18 -33.54 -2.02
CA LEU A 12 29.17 -32.77 -0.77
C LEU A 12 29.61 -31.31 -0.95
N LEU A 13 30.48 -31.02 -1.91
CA LEU A 13 30.91 -29.66 -2.26
C LEU A 13 29.84 -28.92 -3.08
N THR A 14 29.15 -29.58 -4.01
CA THR A 14 28.08 -28.94 -4.81
C THR A 14 26.83 -28.67 -3.98
N ARG A 15 26.56 -29.45 -2.92
CA ARG A 15 25.39 -29.26 -2.05
C ARG A 15 25.51 -28.05 -1.10
N ARG A 16 26.72 -27.53 -0.90
CA ARG A 16 27.00 -26.44 0.06
C ARG A 16 26.99 -25.04 -0.56
N LEU A 17 26.93 -24.94 -1.90
CA LEU A 17 26.92 -23.67 -2.63
C LEU A 17 25.52 -23.16 -3.01
N THR A 18 24.47 -23.98 -2.84
CA THR A 18 23.10 -23.62 -3.22
C THR A 18 22.21 -23.17 -2.06
N GLN A 19 22.70 -23.27 -0.82
CA GLN A 19 21.93 -22.87 0.36
C GLN A 19 22.22 -21.40 0.71
N THR A 20 21.87 -20.50 -0.20
CA THR A 20 21.70 -19.09 0.18
C THR A 20 20.40 -19.00 0.96
N ASP A 21 20.48 -18.90 2.29
CA ASP A 21 19.36 -18.56 3.16
C ASP A 21 18.86 -17.16 2.81
N LYS A 22 18.09 -17.04 1.71
CA LYS A 22 17.20 -15.92 1.49
C LYS A 22 16.06 -16.09 2.48
N LYS A 23 16.31 -15.78 3.75
CA LYS A 23 15.25 -15.42 4.69
C LYS A 23 14.59 -14.18 4.10
N VAL A 24 13.52 -14.40 3.34
CA VAL A 24 12.55 -13.36 3.02
C VAL A 24 12.02 -12.92 4.38
N VAL A 25 12.59 -11.84 4.90
CA VAL A 25 12.05 -11.17 6.07
C VAL A 25 10.74 -10.57 5.59
N THR A 26 9.68 -11.36 5.71
CA THR A 26 8.32 -10.86 5.58
C THR A 26 8.11 -9.93 6.77
N ARG A 27 8.56 -8.68 6.64
CA ARG A 27 8.25 -7.63 7.60
C ARG A 27 6.74 -7.47 7.55
N ARG A 28 6.04 -8.01 8.54
CA ARG A 28 4.66 -7.64 8.80
C ARG A 28 4.70 -6.18 9.24
N CYS A 29 4.38 -5.29 8.31
CA CYS A 29 4.27 -3.86 8.59
C CYS A 29 2.95 -3.65 9.34
N PHE A 30 3.01 -3.67 10.67
CA PHE A 30 1.91 -3.17 11.49
C PHE A 30 1.87 -1.64 11.43
N ALA A 31 0.69 -1.06 11.67
CA ALA A 31 0.57 0.38 11.86
C ALA A 31 1.46 0.79 13.04
N SER A 32 2.40 1.70 12.81
CA SER A 32 3.36 2.19 13.80
C SER A 32 3.32 3.71 13.86
N ASP A 33 3.38 4.29 15.06
CA ASP A 33 3.38 5.75 15.22
C ASP A 33 4.71 6.43 14.83
N ALA A 34 5.78 5.65 14.65
CA ALA A 34 7.09 6.17 14.29
C ALA A 34 7.13 6.62 12.81
N GLY A 35 7.45 7.90 12.57
CA GLY A 35 7.72 8.43 11.24
C GLY A 35 6.48 8.65 10.35
N LEU A 36 5.30 8.80 10.93
CA LEU A 36 4.07 9.03 10.17
C LEU A 36 4.10 10.36 9.41
N LYS A 37 3.71 10.32 8.14
CA LYS A 37 3.51 11.49 7.29
C LYS A 37 2.24 12.25 7.72
N LYS A 38 2.16 13.53 7.37
CA LYS A 38 1.01 14.41 7.62
C LYS A 38 0.42 14.87 6.29
N THR A 39 -0.91 14.91 6.18
CA THR A 39 -1.57 15.55 5.04
C THR A 39 -1.47 17.08 5.17
N VAL A 40 -1.76 17.79 4.08
CA VAL A 40 -1.81 19.28 4.08
C VAL A 40 -2.87 19.80 5.06
N LEU A 41 -3.92 19.02 5.30
CA LEU A 41 -5.02 19.37 6.21
C LEU A 41 -4.79 18.90 7.66
N TYR A 42 -3.58 18.43 8.01
CA TYR A 42 -3.31 17.90 9.36
C TYR A 42 -3.64 18.91 10.47
N ASP A 43 -3.19 20.16 10.35
CA ASP A 43 -3.42 21.17 11.38
C ASP A 43 -4.90 21.56 11.47
N PHE A 44 -5.63 21.54 10.34
CA PHE A 44 -7.07 21.72 10.31
C PHE A 44 -7.79 20.61 11.09
N HIS A 45 -7.39 19.35 10.92
CA HIS A 45 -7.97 18.22 11.67
C HIS A 45 -7.76 18.36 13.17
N VAL A 46 -6.53 18.69 13.59
CA VAL A 46 -6.19 18.87 15.01
C VAL A 46 -6.99 20.03 15.63
N ALA A 47 -7.09 21.16 14.93
CA ALA A 47 -7.85 22.32 15.41
C ALA A 47 -9.35 22.03 15.57
N ASN A 48 -9.90 21.11 14.77
CA ASN A 48 -11.31 20.71 14.82
C ASN A 48 -11.57 19.50 15.74
N GLY A 49 -10.59 19.08 16.55
CA GLY A 49 -10.77 18.02 17.54
C GLY A 49 -10.77 16.61 16.95
N ALA A 50 -10.12 16.40 15.80
CA ALA A 50 -9.98 15.07 15.23
C ALA A 50 -9.14 14.15 16.12
N LYS A 51 -9.60 12.90 16.26
CA LYS A 51 -8.79 11.82 16.82
C LYS A 51 -7.85 11.30 15.73
N MET A 52 -6.57 11.64 15.84
CA MET A 52 -5.55 11.25 14.86
C MET A 52 -4.99 9.85 15.14
N VAL A 53 -4.91 9.00 14.12
CA VAL A 53 -4.41 7.61 14.22
C VAL A 53 -3.41 7.29 13.11
N PRO A 54 -2.53 6.29 13.30
CA PRO A 54 -1.69 5.75 12.24
C PRO A 54 -2.53 4.99 11.20
N PHE A 55 -2.52 5.45 9.95
CA PHE A 55 -3.17 4.77 8.83
C PHE A 55 -2.30 4.82 7.58
N ALA A 56 -1.94 3.66 7.02
CA ALA A 56 -1.13 3.55 5.80
C ALA A 56 0.18 4.39 5.79
N GLY A 57 0.79 4.62 6.97
CA GLY A 57 1.99 5.47 7.11
C GLY A 57 1.72 6.97 7.24
N TRP A 58 0.46 7.37 7.45
CA TRP A 58 0.00 8.74 7.64
C TRP A 58 -0.70 8.92 8.99
N ARG A 59 -0.69 10.16 9.51
CA ARG A 59 -1.57 10.59 10.60
C ARG A 59 -2.90 11.03 10.01
N MET A 60 -3.92 10.18 10.16
CA MET A 60 -5.26 10.42 9.59
C MET A 60 -6.32 10.57 10.70
N PRO A 61 -7.37 11.37 10.48
CA PRO A 61 -8.49 11.48 11.41
C PRO A 61 -9.41 10.24 11.32
N ILE A 62 -9.69 9.57 12.44
CA ILE A 62 -10.67 8.46 12.49
C ILE A 62 -12.09 8.92 12.82
N GLN A 63 -12.21 9.94 13.68
CA GLN A 63 -13.47 10.55 14.07
C GLN A 63 -13.20 11.96 14.63
N TYR A 64 -14.25 12.77 14.71
CA TYR A 64 -14.23 14.09 15.34
C TYR A 64 -15.00 14.03 16.67
N LYS A 65 -15.76 15.08 16.99
CA LYS A 65 -16.60 15.17 18.19
C LYS A 65 -17.73 14.15 18.17
N ASP A 66 -18.34 13.93 17.02
CA ASP A 66 -19.46 13.01 16.86
C ASP A 66 -19.00 11.55 16.80
N SER A 67 -19.93 10.61 17.02
CA SER A 67 -19.62 9.19 16.86
C SER A 67 -19.42 8.83 15.39
N ILE A 68 -18.76 7.70 15.14
CA ILE A 68 -18.59 7.14 13.79
C ILE A 68 -19.97 6.86 13.16
N MET A 69 -20.95 6.43 13.96
CA MET A 69 -22.31 6.17 13.50
C MET A 69 -23.02 7.45 13.06
N ASP A 70 -22.93 8.51 13.88
CA ASP A 70 -23.54 9.81 13.56
C ASP A 70 -22.93 10.39 12.26
N SER A 71 -21.60 10.29 12.13
CA SER A 71 -20.89 10.72 10.91
C SER A 71 -21.33 9.93 9.67
N THR A 72 -21.62 8.64 9.84
CA THR A 72 -22.12 7.76 8.77
C THR A 72 -23.54 8.12 8.36
N ILE A 73 -24.42 8.38 9.33
CA ILE A 73 -25.80 8.83 9.07
C ILE A 73 -25.77 10.19 8.37
N ASN A 74 -25.01 11.16 8.89
CA ASN A 74 -24.87 12.49 8.29
C ASN A 74 -24.35 12.44 6.84
N CYS A 75 -23.44 11.53 6.53
CA CYS A 75 -22.94 11.35 5.16
C CYS A 75 -24.03 10.91 4.17
N ARG A 76 -25.06 10.20 4.65
CA ARG A 76 -26.15 9.68 3.82
C ARG A 76 -27.35 10.63 3.75
N GLU A 77 -27.63 11.33 4.85
CA GLU A 77 -28.79 12.23 4.95
C GLU A 77 -28.46 13.64 4.42
N ASN A 78 -27.22 14.10 4.60
CA ASN A 78 -26.78 15.43 4.22
C ASN A 78 -25.60 15.35 3.24
N GLY A 79 -24.38 15.34 3.79
CA GLY A 79 -23.13 15.36 3.07
C GLY A 79 -21.97 15.52 4.06
N SER A 80 -20.85 14.86 3.77
CA SER A 80 -19.66 14.87 4.62
C SER A 80 -18.41 15.13 3.79
N LEU A 81 -17.41 15.77 4.40
CA LEU A 81 -16.11 16.04 3.78
C LEU A 81 -15.08 15.00 4.22
N PHE A 82 -14.32 14.47 3.26
CA PHE A 82 -13.29 13.46 3.50
C PHE A 82 -11.92 13.97 3.05
N ASP A 83 -10.91 13.87 3.93
CA ASP A 83 -9.52 14.08 3.54
C ASP A 83 -8.93 12.76 3.01
N VAL A 84 -8.89 12.63 1.68
CA VAL A 84 -8.29 11.48 0.97
C VAL A 84 -6.91 11.82 0.39
N SER A 85 -6.28 12.92 0.82
CA SER A 85 -5.03 13.42 0.24
C SER A 85 -3.82 12.50 0.42
N HIS A 86 -3.94 11.46 1.26
CA HIS A 86 -2.94 10.41 1.42
C HIS A 86 -2.95 9.37 0.28
N MET A 87 -4.01 9.34 -0.53
CA MET A 87 -4.12 8.45 -1.69
C MET A 87 -3.15 8.86 -2.78
N CYS A 88 -2.67 7.85 -3.52
CA CYS A 88 -1.79 8.09 -4.66
C CYS A 88 -2.61 8.58 -5.86
N GLY A 89 -2.42 9.84 -6.25
CA GLY A 89 -2.90 10.38 -7.51
C GLY A 89 -1.81 10.29 -8.58
N LEU A 90 -2.11 9.63 -9.71
CA LEU A 90 -1.18 9.50 -10.84
C LEU A 90 -1.81 10.06 -12.11
N SER A 91 -1.00 10.74 -12.94
CA SER A 91 -1.40 11.20 -14.27
C SER A 91 -0.47 10.57 -15.30
N LEU A 92 -1.04 9.80 -16.22
CA LEU A 92 -0.32 9.13 -17.31
C LEU A 92 -0.61 9.87 -18.61
N LYS A 93 0.44 10.21 -19.37
CA LYS A 93 0.35 10.93 -20.64
C LYS A 93 1.24 10.28 -21.68
N GLY A 94 0.77 10.24 -22.91
CA GLY A 94 1.47 9.61 -24.03
C GLY A 94 0.52 8.85 -24.95
N LYS A 95 0.98 8.59 -26.17
CA LYS A 95 0.22 7.88 -27.21
C LYS A 95 -0.18 6.46 -26.83
N ASP A 96 0.61 5.80 -25.97
CA ASP A 96 0.45 4.40 -25.61
C ASP A 96 -0.18 4.20 -24.20
N CYS A 97 -0.69 5.26 -23.57
CA CYS A 97 -1.21 5.18 -22.19
C CYS A 97 -2.37 4.19 -22.02
N ILE A 98 -3.31 4.19 -22.96
CA ILE A 98 -4.48 3.30 -22.91
C ILE A 98 -4.04 1.83 -23.09
N PRO A 99 -3.33 1.44 -24.17
CA PRO A 99 -2.83 0.07 -24.31
C PRO A 99 -1.90 -0.39 -23.18
N PHE A 100 -1.19 0.53 -22.52
CA PHE A 100 -0.36 0.20 -21.37
C PHE A 100 -1.21 -0.11 -20.13
N LEU A 101 -2.21 0.71 -19.82
CA LEU A 101 -3.09 0.51 -18.67
C LEU A 101 -3.89 -0.78 -18.77
N GLU A 102 -4.38 -1.13 -19.97
CA GLU A 102 -5.14 -2.37 -20.20
C GLU A 102 -4.29 -3.64 -20.10
N LYS A 103 -2.96 -3.54 -20.05
CA LYS A 103 -2.08 -4.67 -19.69
C LYS A 103 -1.97 -4.87 -18.18
N LEU A 104 -2.25 -3.83 -17.39
CA LEU A 104 -2.13 -3.84 -15.93
C LEU A 104 -3.49 -4.03 -15.24
N LEU A 105 -4.57 -3.61 -15.90
CA LEU A 105 -5.92 -3.58 -15.39
C LEU A 105 -6.81 -4.53 -16.20
N VAL A 106 -7.93 -4.94 -15.61
CA VAL A 106 -8.90 -5.84 -16.27
C VAL A 106 -9.99 -5.05 -17.02
N GLY A 107 -10.13 -3.74 -16.74
CA GLY A 107 -11.15 -2.89 -17.34
C GLY A 107 -10.80 -2.41 -18.75
N ASP A 108 -11.83 -2.13 -19.55
CA ASP A 108 -11.73 -1.48 -20.86
C ASP A 108 -11.59 0.03 -20.67
N ILE A 109 -10.38 0.54 -20.90
CA ILE A 109 -10.05 1.97 -20.77
C ILE A 109 -10.28 2.69 -22.10
N ALA A 110 -10.10 2.00 -23.23
CA ALA A 110 -10.37 2.52 -24.55
C ALA A 110 -11.85 2.90 -24.76
N GLY A 111 -12.76 2.17 -24.11
CA GLY A 111 -14.19 2.42 -24.15
C GLY A 111 -14.68 3.60 -23.29
N LEU A 112 -13.84 4.20 -22.44
CA LEU A 112 -14.25 5.30 -21.56
C LEU A 112 -14.35 6.63 -22.32
N ALA A 113 -15.44 7.37 -22.09
CA ALA A 113 -15.61 8.72 -22.60
C ALA A 113 -14.72 9.73 -21.82
N PRO A 114 -14.32 10.86 -22.43
CA PRO A 114 -13.60 11.91 -21.71
C PRO A 114 -14.39 12.44 -20.50
N GLY A 115 -13.78 12.40 -19.31
CA GLY A 115 -14.39 12.90 -18.07
C GLY A 115 -15.15 11.85 -17.24
N THR A 116 -15.06 10.57 -17.61
CA THR A 116 -15.64 9.43 -16.88
C THR A 116 -14.67 8.84 -15.86
#